data_AF-A0A2P4WWA8-F1
#
_entry.id   AF-A0A2P4WWA8-F1
#
_cell.length_a   1.000
_cell.length_b   1.000
_cell.length_c   1.000
_cell.angle_alpha   90.00
_cell.angle_beta   90.00
_cell.angle_gamma   90.00
#
_symmetry.space_group_name_H-M   'P 1'
#
loop_
_entity.id
_entity.type
_entity.pdbx_description
1 polymer ?
#
loop_
_entity_poly.entity_id
_entity_poly.type
_entity_poly.pdbx_seq_one_letter_code
_entity_poly.pdbx_strand_id
1 'polypeptide(L)'
;MDMNVDDCDARVFQYFQAFTEIVVDNGLQALISGGDVTKSGYKARMKARCSILVENIQPTMLREKIEHQIKHERRDCKTDDAALFDLILEHARVQQRFHSQ
;
A
#
# COMPACT_ATOMS: atom_id res chain seq x y z
N MET A 1 1.21 8.81 -1.83
CA MET A 1 2.48 8.49 -2.53
C MET A 1 3.01 9.76 -3.19
N ASP A 2 4.29 10.08 -3.03
CA ASP A 2 4.91 11.30 -3.59
C ASP A 2 5.49 11.04 -4.99
N MET A 3 4.92 11.67 -6.03
CA MET A 3 5.35 11.49 -7.41
C MET A 3 6.58 12.30 -7.81
N ASN A 4 7.08 13.17 -6.94
CA ASN A 4 8.32 13.91 -7.17
C ASN A 4 9.58 13.06 -6.89
N VAL A 5 9.41 11.87 -6.33
CA VAL A 5 10.50 10.91 -6.16
C VAL A 5 10.66 10.11 -7.47
N ASP A 6 11.80 10.33 -8.13
CA ASP A 6 12.13 9.74 -9.44
C ASP A 6 12.33 8.21 -9.37
N ASP A 7 12.97 7.75 -8.30
CA ASP A 7 13.19 6.33 -8.07
C ASP A 7 11.90 5.67 -7.57
N CYS A 8 11.34 4.76 -8.36
CA CYS A 8 10.09 4.10 -8.03
C CYS A 8 10.18 3.25 -6.77
N ASP A 9 11.31 2.58 -6.55
CA ASP A 9 11.48 1.71 -5.38
C ASP A 9 11.48 2.56 -4.11
N ALA A 10 12.23 3.65 -4.10
CA ALA A 10 12.25 4.64 -3.04
C ALA A 10 10.88 5.26 -2.82
N ARG A 11 10.17 5.63 -3.90
CA ARG A 11 8.82 6.22 -3.82
C ARG A 11 7.82 5.31 -3.11
N VAL A 12 7.78 4.02 -3.49
CA VAL A 12 6.85 3.05 -2.89
C VAL A 12 7.27 2.74 -1.45
N PHE A 13 8.57 2.59 -1.20
CA PHE A 13 9.09 2.38 0.15
C PHE A 13 8.75 3.53 1.10
N GLN A 14 9.07 4.77 0.70
CA GLN A 14 8.77 5.97 1.48
C GLN A 14 7.28 6.14 1.72
N TYR A 15 6.43 5.74 0.76
CA TYR A 15 4.98 5.77 0.94
C TYR A 15 4.50 4.88 2.10
N PHE A 16 5.00 3.64 2.19
CA PHE A 16 4.66 2.72 3.28
C PHE A 16 5.30 3.12 4.61
N GLN A 17 6.51 3.66 4.57
CA GLN A 17 7.19 4.18 5.74
C GLN A 17 6.43 5.38 6.32
N ALA A 18 6.14 6.40 5.50
CA ALA A 18 5.40 7.59 5.91
C ALA A 18 4.01 7.22 6.46
N PHE A 19 3.33 6.26 5.84
CA PHE A 19 2.08 5.74 6.40
C PHE A 19 2.27 5.18 7.82
N THR A 20 3.31 4.36 8.03
CA THR A 20 3.58 3.76 9.35
C THR A 20 3.94 4.82 10.38
N GLU A 21 4.73 5.83 10.02
CA GLU A 21 5.06 6.97 10.88
C GLU A 21 3.80 7.76 11.26
N ILE A 22 2.95 8.11 10.28
CA ILE A 22 1.66 8.79 10.53
C ILE A 22 0.78 7.99 11.49
N VAL A 23 0.70 6.66 11.33
CA VAL A 23 -0.06 5.78 12.23
C VAL A 23 0.48 5.85 13.66
N VAL A 24 1.81 5.88 13.81
CA VAL A 24 2.45 5.94 15.13
C VAL A 24 2.26 7.30 15.78
N ASP A 25 2.53 8.38 15.04
CA ASP A 25 2.46 9.76 15.54
C ASP A 25 1.05 10.15 15.98
N ASN A 26 0.03 9.58 15.33
CA ASN A 26 -1.37 9.84 15.66
C ASN A 26 -1.97 8.81 16.63
N GLY A 27 -1.18 7.88 17.16
CA GLY A 27 -1.67 6.87 18.12
C GLY A 27 -2.68 5.88 17.53
N LEU A 28 -2.69 5.68 16.20
CA LEU A 28 -3.67 4.87 15.50
C LEU A 28 -3.29 3.38 15.45
N GLN A 29 -2.27 2.95 16.20
CA GLN A 29 -1.76 1.58 16.13
C GLN A 29 -2.83 0.53 16.48
N ALA A 30 -3.69 0.85 17.45
CA ALA A 30 -4.78 -0.04 17.86
C ALA A 30 -5.84 -0.26 16.76
N LEU A 31 -5.91 0.62 15.76
CA LEU A 31 -6.90 0.58 14.69
C LEU A 31 -6.34 -0.01 13.40
N ILE A 32 -5.08 0.31 13.06
CA ILE A 32 -4.52 0.05 11.73
C ILE A 32 -3.03 -0.37 11.71
N SER A 33 -2.39 -0.63 12.86
CA SER A 33 -1.03 -1.22 12.81
C SER A 33 -1.08 -2.69 12.40
N GLY A 34 -0.09 -3.08 11.59
CA GLY A 34 0.26 -4.47 11.29
C GLY A 34 1.01 -5.18 12.43
N GLY A 35 0.95 -4.64 13.65
CA GLY A 35 1.54 -5.26 14.83
C GLY A 35 0.83 -6.55 15.25
N ASP A 36 1.33 -7.17 16.31
CA ASP A 36 0.93 -8.46 16.90
C ASP A 36 -0.23 -9.20 16.20
N VAL A 37 0.16 -10.17 15.36
CA VAL A 37 -0.72 -11.06 14.60
C VAL A 37 -1.64 -11.88 15.52
N THR A 38 -1.24 -12.07 16.78
CA THR A 38 -2.00 -12.85 17.77
C THR A 38 -3.13 -12.06 18.42
N LYS A 39 -3.15 -10.73 18.27
CA LYS A 39 -4.23 -9.89 18.80
C LYS A 39 -5.53 -10.08 18.01
N SER A 40 -6.61 -10.33 18.75
CA SER A 40 -7.99 -10.25 18.26
C SER A 40 -8.19 -9.06 17.32
N GLY A 41 -8.86 -9.29 16.20
CA GLY A 41 -9.12 -8.25 15.20
C GLY A 41 -7.95 -7.92 14.26
N TYR A 42 -6.82 -8.64 14.30
CA TYR A 42 -5.69 -8.44 13.37
C TYR A 42 -6.14 -8.35 11.91
N LYS A 43 -6.94 -9.30 11.45
CA LYS A 43 -7.45 -9.32 10.07
C LYS A 43 -8.29 -8.08 9.72
N ALA A 44 -9.07 -7.56 10.67
CA ALA A 44 -9.87 -6.35 10.45
C ALA A 44 -8.99 -5.09 10.40
N ARG A 45 -8.02 -4.98 11.31
CA ARG A 45 -7.02 -3.88 11.30
C ARG A 45 -6.19 -3.89 10.02
N MET A 46 -5.72 -5.07 9.61
CA MET A 46 -4.95 -5.23 8.38
C MET A 46 -5.80 -4.88 7.16
N LYS A 47 -7.09 -5.23 7.15
CA LYS A 47 -8.01 -4.80 6.10
C LYS A 47 -8.15 -3.28 6.02
N ALA A 48 -8.31 -2.61 7.16
CA ALA A 48 -8.38 -1.16 7.21
C ALA A 48 -7.07 -0.51 6.73
N ARG A 49 -5.92 -1.05 7.16
CA ARG A 49 -4.59 -0.65 6.71
C ARG A 49 -4.45 -0.73 5.18
N CYS A 50 -4.73 -1.89 4.60
CA CYS A 50 -4.65 -2.09 3.15
C CYS A 50 -5.63 -1.17 2.38
N SER A 51 -6.83 -0.92 2.91
CA SER A 51 -7.81 -0.02 2.28
C SER A 51 -7.26 1.41 2.17
N ILE A 52 -6.77 1.96 3.28
CA ILE A 52 -6.22 3.33 3.30
C ILE A 52 -5.00 3.44 2.40
N LEU A 53 -4.13 2.42 2.41
CA LEU A 53 -2.96 2.36 1.52
C LEU A 53 -3.38 2.37 0.05
N VAL A 54 -4.42 1.65 -0.35
CA VAL A 54 -4.90 1.63 -1.74
C VAL A 54 -5.54 2.96 -2.13
N GLU A 55 -6.42 3.50 -1.28
CA GLU A 55 -7.15 4.76 -1.54
C GLU A 55 -6.20 5.94 -1.81
N ASN A 56 -5.03 5.95 -1.16
CA ASN A 56 -4.05 7.05 -1.23
C ASN A 56 -2.88 6.79 -2.21
N ILE A 57 -2.97 5.77 -3.06
CA ILE A 57 -2.02 5.53 -4.15
C ILE A 57 -2.09 6.69 -5.16
N GLN A 58 -0.92 7.09 -5.64
CA GLN A 58 -0.74 7.99 -6.77
C GLN A 58 0.23 7.34 -7.75
N PRO A 59 0.06 7.53 -9.08
CA PRO A 59 -1.02 8.26 -9.72
C PRO A 59 -2.35 7.48 -9.70
N THR A 60 -3.48 8.15 -9.96
CA THR A 60 -4.83 7.51 -10.00
C THR A 60 -4.89 6.27 -10.89
N MET A 61 -4.22 6.27 -12.04
CA MET A 61 -4.20 5.10 -12.94
C MET A 61 -3.56 3.86 -12.27
N LEU A 62 -2.52 4.05 -11.46
CA LEU A 62 -1.92 2.97 -10.68
C LEU A 62 -2.92 2.45 -9.65
N ARG A 63 -3.60 3.36 -8.93
CA ARG A 63 -4.64 3.00 -7.95
C ARG A 63 -5.72 2.12 -8.58
N GLU A 64 -6.31 2.56 -9.69
CA GLU A 64 -7.39 1.84 -10.36
C GLU A 64 -6.95 0.44 -10.83
N LYS A 65 -5.72 0.31 -11.32
CA LYS A 65 -5.14 -0.97 -11.71
C LYS A 65 -5.01 -1.92 -10.50
N ILE A 66 -4.49 -1.41 -9.39
CA ILE A 66 -4.35 -2.17 -8.13
C ILE A 66 -5.72 -2.57 -7.58
N GLU A 67 -6.69 -1.65 -7.54
CA GLU A 67 -8.06 -1.94 -7.10
C GLU A 67 -8.72 -3.04 -7.93
N HIS A 68 -8.57 -2.99 -9.26
CA HIS A 68 -9.07 -4.02 -10.16
C HIS A 68 -8.45 -5.39 -9.85
N GLN A 69 -7.13 -5.47 -9.70
CA GLN A 69 -6.48 -6.74 -9.40
C GLN A 69 -6.85 -7.26 -8.02
N ILE A 70 -6.93 -6.41 -7.00
CA ILE A 70 -7.37 -6.82 -5.66
C ILE A 70 -8.80 -7.39 -5.68
N LYS A 71 -9.66 -6.86 -6.56
CA LYS A 71 -11.05 -7.32 -6.70
C LYS A 71 -11.15 -8.68 -7.40
N HIS A 72 -10.34 -8.90 -8.43
CA HIS A 72 -10.52 -10.02 -9.36
C HIS A 72 -9.45 -11.13 -9.23
N GLU A 73 -8.21 -10.80 -8.88
CA GLU A 73 -7.05 -11.69 -8.97
C GLU A 73 -6.37 -11.92 -7.61
N ARG A 74 -6.01 -10.83 -6.91
CA ARG A 74 -5.14 -10.83 -5.72
C ARG A 74 -5.90 -10.40 -4.47
N ARG A 75 -6.86 -11.22 -4.03
CA ARG A 75 -7.70 -10.92 -2.86
C ARG A 75 -6.95 -10.95 -1.53
N ASP A 76 -5.81 -11.63 -1.50
CA ASP A 76 -4.84 -11.69 -0.40
C ASP A 76 -4.37 -10.30 0.03
N CYS A 77 -4.08 -9.42 -0.93
CA CYS A 77 -3.64 -8.04 -0.69
C CYS A 77 -4.65 -7.19 0.12
N LYS A 78 -5.90 -7.63 0.28
CA LYS A 78 -6.88 -6.96 1.15
C LYS A 78 -6.54 -7.10 2.63
N THR A 79 -5.76 -8.10 3.02
CA THR A 79 -5.45 -8.42 4.42
C THR A 79 -3.99 -8.77 4.62
N ASP A 80 -3.14 -8.34 3.69
CA ASP A 80 -1.70 -8.56 3.69
C ASP A 80 -1.05 -7.34 3.04
N ASP A 81 -0.42 -6.49 3.84
CA ASP A 81 0.21 -5.27 3.36
C ASP A 81 1.57 -5.52 2.71
N ALA A 82 2.24 -6.65 3.01
CA ALA A 82 3.45 -7.06 2.33
C ALA A 82 3.14 -7.53 0.90
N ALA A 83 2.11 -8.36 0.73
CA ALA A 83 1.64 -8.74 -0.61
C ALA A 83 1.13 -7.51 -1.41
N LEU A 84 0.51 -6.54 -0.73
CA LEU A 84 0.11 -5.28 -1.34
C LEU A 84 1.32 -4.43 -1.77
N PHE A 85 2.36 -4.35 -0.93
CA PHE A 85 3.60 -3.65 -1.25
C PHE A 85 4.23 -4.20 -2.53
N ASP A 86 4.40 -5.52 -2.63
CA ASP A 86 5.00 -6.17 -3.79
C ASP A 86 4.18 -5.89 -5.07
N LEU A 87 2.86 -5.94 -4.98
CA LEU A 87 1.97 -5.65 -6.10
C LEU A 87 2.11 -4.19 -6.56
N ILE A 88 2.09 -3.23 -5.63
CA ILE A 88 2.23 -1.80 -5.96
C ILE A 88 3.59 -1.56 -6.62
N LEU A 89 4.66 -2.14 -6.07
CA LEU A 89 6.01 -2.01 -6.59
C LEU A 89 6.14 -2.56 -8.02
N GLU A 90 5.58 -3.73 -8.28
CA GLU A 90 5.56 -4.35 -9.62
C GLU A 90 4.90 -3.41 -10.64
N HIS A 91 3.69 -2.93 -10.37
CA HIS A 91 2.97 -2.06 -11.31
C HIS A 91 3.59 -0.69 -11.45
N ALA A 92 4.11 -0.11 -10.36
CA ALA A 92 4.77 1.18 -10.41
C ALA A 92 6.05 1.14 -11.26
N ARG A 93 6.82 0.04 -11.20
CA ARG A 93 7.98 -0.20 -12.07
C ARG A 93 7.59 -0.33 -13.54
N VAL A 94 6.54 -1.10 -13.82
CA VAL A 94 6.02 -1.26 -15.19
C VAL A 94 5.59 0.09 -15.75
N GLN A 95 4.88 0.89 -14.96
CA GLN A 95 4.43 2.21 -15.36
C GLN A 95 5.60 3.17 -15.63
N GLN A 96 6.64 3.19 -14.79
CA GLN A 96 7.82 4.02 -15.02
C GLN A 96 8.55 3.66 -16.32
N ARG A 97 8.66 2.37 -16.66
CA ARG A 97 9.29 1.94 -17.92
C ARG A 97 8.59 2.50 -19.16
N PHE A 98 7.26 2.58 -19.14
CA PHE A 98 6.50 3.15 -20.26
C PHE A 98 6.56 4.67 -20.34
N HIS A 99 6.87 5.37 -19.23
CA HIS A 99 7.02 6.82 -19.20
C HIS A 99 8.46 7.31 -19.44
N SER A 100 9.46 6.41 -19.42
CA SER A 100 10.88 6.73 -19.62
C SER A 100 11.40 6.39 -21.02
N GLN A 101 10.52 6.00 -21.95
CA GLN A 101 10.79 5.89 -23.40
C GLN A 101 10.17 7.07 -24.15
#